data_AF-A0A3D3JJS5-F1
#
_entry.id   AF-A0A3D3JJS5-F1
#
_cell.length_a   1.000
_cell.length_b   1.000
_cell.length_c   1.000
_cell.angle_alpha   90.00
_cell.angle_beta   90.00
_cell.angle_gamma   90.00
#
_symmetry.space_group_name_H-M   'P 1'
#
loop_
_entity.id
_entity.type
_entity.pdbx_description
1 polymer ?
#
loop_
_entity_poly.entity_id
_entity_poly.type
_entity_poly.pdbx_seq_one_letter_code
_entity_poly.pdbx_strand_id
1 'polypeptide(L)' 'FAERQVEKIYLAITAGTPAADSGEARSPIGRHPKHRKKMAVVERNGKNAVTLWNVLSRS' A
#
# COMPACT_ATOMS: atom_id res chain seq x y z
N PHE A 1 16.07 2.90 9.20
CA PHE A 1 14.69 2.69 8.72
C PHE A 1 13.78 3.91 8.88
N ALA A 2 13.75 4.58 10.05
CA ALA A 2 12.87 5.73 10.30
C ALA A 2 13.03 6.87 9.27
N GLU A 3 14.26 7.09 8.80
CA GLU A 3 14.62 8.10 7.80
C GLU A 3 14.33 7.69 6.34
N ARG A 4 13.75 6.50 6.10
CA ARG A 4 13.36 6.01 4.76
C ARG A 4 14.49 5.92 3.72
N GLN A 5 15.75 5.79 4.14
CA GLN A 5 16.91 5.65 3.24
C GLN A 5 17.06 4.27 2.59
N VAL A 6 16.35 3.25 3.08
CA VAL A 6 16.43 1.89 2.54
C VAL A 6 15.34 1.69 1.50
N GLU A 7 15.74 1.40 0.27
CA GLU A 7 14.83 1.01 -0.80
C GLU A 7 14.35 -0.44 -0.60
N LYS A 8 13.06 -0.66 -0.83
CA LYS A 8 12.43 -1.98 -0.73
C LYS A 8 11.53 -2.18 -1.92
N ILE A 9 11.77 -3.25 -2.68
CA ILE A 9 11.02 -3.61 -3.88
C ILE A 9 10.37 -4.96 -3.65
N TYR A 10 9.11 -5.07 -4.03
CA TYR A 10 8.30 -6.28 -3.87
C TYR A 10 7.63 -6.62 -5.19
N LEU A 11 7.55 -7.91 -5.50
CA LEU A 11 6.74 -8.43 -6.60
C LEU A 11 5.41 -8.95 -6.04
N ALA A 12 4.31 -8.64 -6.72
CA ALA A 12 2.98 -9.07 -6.32
C ALA A 12 2.12 -9.43 -7.53
N ILE A 13 1.15 -10.33 -7.32
CA ILE A 13 0.07 -10.63 -8.25
C ILE A 13 -1.22 -10.05 -7.66
N THR A 14 -2.00 -9.33 -8.47
CA THR A 14 -3.26 -8.70 -8.04
C THR A 14 -4.45 -9.39 -8.64
N ALA A 15 -5.58 -9.36 -7.93
CA ALA A 15 -6.86 -9.71 -8.52
C ALA A 15 -7.38 -8.52 -9.36
N GLY A 16 -7.73 -8.78 -10.61
CA GLY A 16 -8.09 -7.75 -11.59
C GLY A 16 -6.88 -7.05 -12.21
N THR A 17 -7.17 -6.20 -13.19
CA THR A 17 -6.16 -5.55 -14.03
C THR A 17 -6.14 -4.04 -13.75
N PRO A 18 -5.10 -3.49 -13.09
CA PRO A 18 -4.96 -2.05 -12.92
C PRO A 18 -5.03 -1.33 -14.26
N ALA A 19 -5.89 -0.32 -14.34
CA ALA A 19 -6.13 0.44 -15.58
C ALA A 19 -4.90 1.27 -16.00
N ALA A 20 -4.11 1.74 -15.03
CA ALA A 20 -2.86 2.45 -15.28
C ALA A 20 -1.66 1.51 -15.19
N ASP A 21 -0.56 1.86 -15.86
CA ASP A 21 0.71 1.13 -15.83
C ASP A 21 1.52 1.38 -14.57
N SER A 22 1.23 2.47 -13.86
CA SER A 22 1.86 2.81 -12.59
C SER A 22 0.95 3.67 -11.74
N GLY A 23 1.30 3.82 -10.48
CA GLY A 23 0.59 4.71 -9.58
C GLY A 23 1.14 4.78 -8.18
N GLU A 24 0.47 5.60 -7.38
CA GLU A 24 0.76 5.79 -5.96
C GLU A 24 -0.50 5.50 -5.15
N ALA A 25 -0.40 4.57 -4.19
CA ALA A 25 -1.39 4.40 -3.14
C ALA A 25 -0.94 5.18 -1.90
N ARG A 26 -1.61 6.30 -1.62
CA ARG A 26 -1.36 7.14 -0.44
C ARG A 26 -2.59 7.18 0.44
N SER A 27 -2.46 6.75 1.70
CA SER A 27 -3.53 6.80 2.68
C SER A 27 -3.01 6.66 4.11
N PRO A 28 -3.72 7.18 5.12
CA PRO A 28 -3.47 6.86 6.52
C PRO A 28 -3.86 5.41 6.80
N ILE A 29 -2.90 4.60 7.26
CA ILE A 29 -3.11 3.18 7.59
C ILE A 29 -3.01 2.97 9.10
N GLY A 30 -3.98 2.27 9.65
CA GLY A 30 -4.06 1.94 11.08
C GLY A 30 -4.63 0.54 11.31
N ARG A 31 -4.79 0.18 12.59
CA ARG A 31 -5.44 -1.10 12.96
C ARG A 31 -6.93 -1.02 12.68
N HIS A 32 -7.50 -2.09 12.16
CA HIS A 32 -8.95 -2.15 11.91
C HIS A 32 -9.72 -2.01 13.24
N PRO A 33 -10.73 -1.14 13.34
CA PRO A 33 -11.37 -0.78 14.62
C PRO A 33 -12.02 -1.97 15.33
N LYS A 34 -12.55 -2.93 14.57
CA LYS A 34 -13.20 -4.15 15.10
C LYS A 34 -12.32 -5.40 15.12
N HIS A 35 -11.22 -5.42 14.36
CA HIS A 35 -10.46 -6.65 14.09
C HIS A 35 -8.97 -6.38 14.26
N ARG A 36 -8.48 -6.48 15.51
CA ARG A 36 -7.14 -6.04 15.90
C ARG A 36 -5.99 -6.68 15.09
N LYS A 37 -6.17 -7.88 14.53
CA LYS A 37 -5.15 -8.52 13.68
C LYS A 37 -5.08 -7.93 12.25
N LYS A 38 -6.09 -7.19 11.79
CA LYS A 38 -6.16 -6.59 10.45
C LYS A 38 -5.70 -5.13 10.45
N MET A 39 -5.25 -4.66 9.29
CA MET A 39 -4.98 -3.25 8.99
C MET A 39 -6.12 -2.69 8.13
N ALA A 40 -6.30 -1.36 8.14
CA ALA A 40 -7.29 -0.68 7.32
C ALA A 40 -6.82 0.74 6.98
N VAL A 41 -7.40 1.33 5.93
CA VAL A 41 -7.44 2.79 5.78
C VAL A 41 -8.34 3.32 6.90
N VAL A 42 -7.84 4.29 7.68
CA VAL A 42 -8.56 4.84 8.83
C VAL A 42 -8.55 6.36 8.80
N GLU A 43 -9.67 6.96 9.21
CA GLU A 43 -9.81 8.42 9.23
C GLU A 43 -9.07 9.10 10.39
N ARG A 44 -8.82 8.38 11.49
CA ARG A 44 -8.20 8.92 12.70
C ARG A 44 -7.07 8.02 13.18
N ASN A 45 -6.00 8.63 13.69
CA ASN A 45 -4.84 7.96 14.29
C ASN A 45 -4.10 6.96 13.36
N GLY A 46 -4.33 7.04 12.05
CA GLY A 46 -3.56 6.29 11.06
C GLY A 46 -2.17 6.88 10.87
N LYS A 47 -1.20 6.03 10.52
CA LYS A 47 0.13 6.49 10.11
C LYS A 47 0.12 6.73 8.60
N ASN A 48 0.71 7.84 8.16
CA ASN A 48 0.83 8.14 6.73
C ASN A 48 1.66 7.05 6.03
N ALA A 49 1.05 6.38 5.06
CA ALA A 49 1.66 5.34 4.26
C ALA A 49 1.60 5.70 2.77
N VAL A 50 2.66 5.33 2.05
CA VAL A 50 2.81 5.54 0.61
C VAL A 50 3.37 4.26 0.00
N THR A 51 2.76 3.80 -1.09
CA THR A 51 3.27 2.69 -1.90
C THR A 51 3.23 3.10 -3.37
N LEU A 52 4.40 3.11 -4.00
CA LEU A 52 4.54 3.27 -5.44
C LEU A 52 4.48 1.89 -6.08
N TRP A 53 3.80 1.78 -7.21
CA TRP A 53 3.67 0.52 -7.94
C TRP A 53 3.78 0.75 -9.44
N ASN A 54 4.26 -0.28 -10.14
CA ASN A 54 4.33 -0.36 -11.59
C ASN A 54 3.85 -1.75 -12.03
N VAL A 55 3.07 -1.83 -13.10
CA VAL A 55 2.63 -3.08 -13.73
C VAL A 55 3.76 -3.60 -14.60
N LEU A 56 4.22 -4.81 -14.30
CA LEU A 56 5.27 -5.47 -15.07
C LEU A 56 4.72 -6.27 -16.25
N SER A 57 3.51 -6.81 -16.12
CA SER A 57 2.84 -7.60 -17.15
C SER A 57 1.33 -7.68 -16.91
N ARG A 58 0.56 -7.91 -17.98
CA ARG A 58 -0.87 -8.24 -17.97
C ARG A 58 -1.09 -9.48 -18.82
N SER A 59 -1.97 -10.35 -18.35
CA SER A 59 -2.49 -11.51 -19.09
C SER A 59 -3.68 -11.13 -19.95
#